data_AF-A0AAW7SHW9-F1
#
_entry.id   AF-A0AAW7SHW9-F1
#
_cell.length_a   1.000
_cell.length_b   1.000
_cell.length_c   1.000
_cell.angle_alpha   90.00
_cell.angle_beta   90.00
_cell.angle_gamma   90.00
#
_symmetry.space_group_name_H-M   'P 1'
#
loop_
_entity.id
_entity.type
_entity.pdbx_description
1 polymer ?
#
loop_
_entity_poly.entity_id
_entity_poly.type
_entity_poly.pdbx_seq_one_letter_code
_entity_poly.pdbx_strand_id
1 'polypeptide(L)'
;MSVVKKVPYYQMESRLLYSGKHWKCYSGIVGCVPIDTQQKISFARLAPNEQPPPPPPKIADRAAAQKPRAPAPAPVKSPAKPQPSDKPQDAEQADKLPEFDLQDIPNAMDRAGWPISAKLARKWLASPKHIYNNKLNSPQPIDDTTVTLEWALRFSGASWRFKQLVRQAIYTEKAAEAVKNALVPVIERVFSAGKMNAAGIVIDTAPFLTDLLQFHIAWRFQFQSVSSFATLDGTALTDLTGALGNFNFYAAVGRATVTGERYYKYEGKNTIFCLEPVAQMTHIYVYIKDSYSFNDDSPSKSQYLGHWNKSGMVLSYAAAINDLFKSSNFNVGSSTIEEWRYLPEGEEIDKPIDKRTSRFRKFRVKDVYWPVHNKTYRDWRSVHNRGGDFMVYSKPKLIKLDKPIILKIDTVCRSIPAEQ
;
A
#
# COMPACT_ATOMS: atom_id res chain seq x y z
N MET A 1 42.84 -10.60 -12.97
CA MET A 1 41.55 -9.88 -12.89
C MET A 1 41.17 -9.85 -11.42
N SER A 2 40.87 -8.68 -10.86
CA SER A 2 40.39 -8.58 -9.48
C SER A 2 39.12 -9.44 -9.34
N VAL A 3 39.08 -10.29 -8.32
CA VAL A 3 37.92 -11.13 -8.03
C VAL A 3 36.87 -10.24 -7.40
N VAL A 4 35.79 -9.91 -8.12
CA VAL A 4 34.69 -9.13 -7.54
C VAL A 4 33.86 -10.03 -6.63
N LYS A 5 33.56 -9.56 -5.43
CA LYS A 5 32.78 -10.28 -4.43
C LYS A 5 31.35 -10.49 -4.94
N LYS A 6 30.93 -11.75 -4.97
CA LYS A 6 29.55 -12.12 -5.27
C LYS A 6 28.69 -12.10 -4.01
N VAL A 7 27.43 -11.78 -4.21
CA VAL A 7 26.50 -11.51 -3.13
C VAL A 7 25.20 -12.31 -3.37
N PRO A 8 24.60 -12.95 -2.34
CA PRO A 8 23.30 -13.56 -2.50
C PRO A 8 22.20 -12.68 -3.06
N TYR A 9 21.29 -13.30 -3.81
CA TYR A 9 20.00 -12.73 -4.15
C TYR A 9 18.91 -13.80 -4.10
N TYR A 10 17.67 -13.34 -3.98
CA TYR A 10 16.49 -14.19 -3.96
C TYR A 10 15.64 -13.88 -5.19
N GLN A 11 15.21 -14.94 -5.87
CA GLN A 11 14.30 -14.86 -7.01
C GLN A 11 13.12 -15.81 -6.80
N MET A 12 11.92 -15.37 -7.16
CA MET A 12 10.75 -16.26 -7.15
C MET A 12 10.78 -17.19 -8.36
N GLU A 13 10.64 -18.49 -8.09
CA GLU A 13 10.56 -19.53 -9.12
C GLU A 13 9.34 -20.43 -8.90
N SER A 14 8.74 -20.87 -10.01
CA SER A 14 7.71 -21.89 -10.00
C SER A 14 8.28 -23.20 -9.48
N ARG A 15 7.52 -23.91 -8.63
CA ARG A 15 7.88 -25.27 -8.23
C ARG A 15 7.62 -26.21 -9.41
N LEU A 16 8.59 -27.04 -9.78
CA LEU A 16 8.49 -27.95 -10.94
C LEU A 16 7.32 -28.95 -10.84
N LEU A 17 6.85 -29.27 -9.64
CA LEU A 17 5.87 -30.34 -9.39
C LEU A 17 4.61 -29.88 -8.63
N TYR A 18 4.48 -28.59 -8.30
CA TYR A 18 3.34 -28.06 -7.53
C TYR A 18 2.91 -26.69 -8.06
N SER A 19 1.61 -26.40 -8.00
CA SER A 19 1.11 -25.04 -8.19
C SER A 19 1.58 -24.17 -7.01
N GLY A 20 2.63 -23.39 -7.23
CA GLY A 20 3.14 -22.47 -6.21
C GLY A 20 4.50 -21.87 -6.60
N LYS A 21 4.77 -20.67 -6.10
CA LYS A 21 6.09 -20.02 -6.21
C LYS A 21 6.85 -20.16 -4.90
N HIS A 22 8.17 -20.11 -4.97
CA HIS A 22 9.02 -20.06 -3.78
C HIS A 22 10.22 -19.15 -4.04
N TRP A 23 10.74 -18.56 -2.97
CA TRP A 23 12.05 -17.92 -3.03
C TRP A 23 13.14 -18.96 -3.14
N LYS A 24 13.99 -18.80 -4.15
CA LYS A 24 15.23 -19.54 -4.29
C LYS A 24 16.41 -18.60 -4.03
N CYS A 25 17.25 -18.99 -3.09
CA CYS A 25 18.49 -18.29 -2.79
C CYS A 25 19.58 -18.69 -3.79
N TYR A 26 20.21 -17.69 -4.38
CA TYR A 26 21.37 -17.84 -5.26
C TYR A 26 22.58 -17.21 -4.59
N SER A 27 23.52 -18.02 -4.08
CA SER A 27 24.67 -17.57 -3.28
C SER A 27 26.00 -18.15 -3.79
N GLY A 28 27.11 -17.66 -3.25
CA GLY A 28 28.46 -18.12 -3.62
C GLY A 28 28.75 -17.89 -5.10
N ILE A 29 29.13 -18.96 -5.82
CA ILE A 29 29.53 -18.89 -7.24
C ILE A 29 28.37 -18.45 -8.14
N VAL A 30 27.12 -18.72 -7.75
CA VAL A 30 25.91 -18.34 -8.51
C VAL A 30 25.24 -17.06 -7.99
N GLY A 31 25.88 -16.37 -7.03
CA GLY A 31 25.43 -15.05 -6.56
C GLY A 31 25.53 -13.97 -7.63
N CYS A 32 24.89 -12.82 -7.36
CA CYS A 32 24.96 -11.65 -8.23
C CYS A 32 26.21 -10.81 -7.92
N VAL A 33 26.51 -9.87 -8.81
CA VAL A 33 27.63 -8.94 -8.70
C VAL A 33 27.06 -7.54 -8.54
N PRO A 34 27.31 -6.83 -7.42
CA PRO A 34 27.02 -5.41 -7.30
C PRO A 34 27.81 -4.60 -8.32
N ILE A 35 27.21 -3.53 -8.83
CA ILE A 35 27.81 -2.69 -9.87
C ILE A 35 27.90 -1.27 -9.36
N ASP A 36 29.11 -0.71 -9.36
CA ASP A 36 29.33 0.72 -9.19
C ASP A 36 29.14 1.41 -10.54
N THR A 37 28.21 2.36 -10.59
CA THR A 37 27.91 3.11 -11.80
C THR A 37 27.40 4.50 -11.46
N GLN A 38 27.63 5.47 -12.36
CA GLN A 38 27.02 6.80 -12.28
C GLN A 38 25.62 6.83 -12.93
N GLN A 39 25.26 5.79 -13.70
CA GLN A 39 23.95 5.69 -14.31
C GLN A 39 22.87 5.49 -13.24
N LYS A 40 21.71 6.12 -13.41
CA LYS A 40 20.55 6.01 -12.52
C LYS A 40 19.36 5.38 -13.27
N ILE A 41 18.30 5.04 -12.53
CA ILE A 41 17.00 4.71 -13.12
C ILE A 41 16.56 5.88 -14.02
N SER A 42 16.14 5.56 -15.24
CA SER A 42 15.74 6.54 -16.24
C SER A 42 14.35 7.09 -15.92
N PHE A 43 14.19 8.40 -16.05
CA PHE A 43 12.92 9.13 -16.02
C PHE A 43 12.71 9.88 -17.35
N ALA A 44 13.37 9.43 -18.43
CA ALA A 44 13.36 10.12 -19.71
C ALA A 44 12.06 9.88 -20.49
N ARG A 45 11.36 8.76 -20.23
CA ARG A 45 10.08 8.47 -20.87
C ARG A 45 9.03 9.45 -20.34
N LEU A 46 8.30 10.10 -21.25
CA LEU A 46 7.13 10.92 -20.91
C LEU A 46 6.18 10.14 -19.99
N ALA A 47 5.59 10.83 -19.02
CA ALA A 47 4.65 10.19 -18.13
C ALA A 47 3.36 9.81 -18.88
N PRO A 48 2.59 8.82 -18.39
CA PRO A 48 1.36 8.44 -19.06
C PRO A 48 0.40 9.63 -19.19
N ASN A 49 -0.16 9.83 -20.38
CA ASN A 49 -1.04 10.95 -20.74
C ASN A 49 -0.35 12.34 -20.73
N GLU A 50 0.98 12.41 -20.79
CA GLU A 50 1.73 13.64 -21.03
C GLU A 50 1.90 13.85 -22.55
N GLN A 51 1.64 15.07 -23.03
CA GLN A 51 1.87 15.41 -24.43
C GLN A 51 3.37 15.68 -24.65
N PRO A 52 3.94 15.25 -25.78
CA PRO A 52 5.30 15.60 -26.11
C PRO A 52 5.45 17.13 -26.17
N PRO A 53 6.57 17.69 -25.71
CA PRO A 53 6.82 19.11 -25.87
C PRO A 53 6.75 19.48 -27.36
N PRO A 54 6.20 20.65 -27.71
CA PRO A 54 6.17 21.09 -29.09
C PRO A 54 7.60 21.09 -29.65
N PRO A 55 7.80 20.66 -30.91
CA PRO A 55 9.12 20.66 -31.50
C PRO A 55 9.71 22.08 -31.43
N PRO A 56 11.01 22.23 -31.13
CA PRO A 56 11.63 23.55 -31.09
C PRO A 56 11.37 24.25 -32.43
N PRO A 57 11.09 25.57 -32.43
CA PRO A 57 10.89 26.31 -33.67
C PRO A 57 12.11 26.10 -34.56
N LYS A 58 11.88 25.68 -35.82
CA LYS A 58 12.93 25.53 -36.82
C LYS A 58 13.67 26.86 -36.93
N ILE A 59 14.86 26.94 -36.34
CA ILE A 59 15.76 28.05 -36.58
C ILE A 59 16.19 27.90 -38.04
N ALA A 60 15.67 28.78 -38.89
CA ALA A 60 16.16 28.94 -40.25
C ALA A 60 17.65 29.29 -40.18
N ASP A 61 18.44 28.60 -41.00
CA ASP A 61 19.88 28.76 -41.14
C ASP A 61 20.27 30.26 -41.17
N ARG A 62 20.88 30.73 -40.08
CA ARG A 62 21.60 32.01 -40.07
C ARG A 62 23.09 31.73 -39.95
N ALA A 63 23.70 31.80 -41.14
CA ALA A 63 25.03 32.29 -41.49
C ALA A 63 26.12 32.29 -40.41
N ALA A 64 27.24 31.68 -40.81
CA ALA A 64 28.53 31.66 -40.14
C ALA A 64 28.94 33.02 -39.55
N ALA A 65 29.10 33.06 -38.23
CA ALA A 65 29.90 34.07 -37.54
C ALA A 65 31.18 33.40 -37.01
N GLN A 66 32.32 33.89 -37.49
CA GLN A 66 33.66 33.44 -37.14
C GLN A 66 33.92 33.63 -35.63
N LYS A 67 34.37 32.56 -34.94
CA LYS A 67 34.88 32.64 -33.57
C LYS A 67 36.40 32.92 -33.57
N PRO A 68 36.93 33.79 -32.69
CA PRO A 68 38.37 33.93 -32.48
C PRO A 68 38.97 32.66 -31.86
N ARG A 69 40.21 32.36 -32.25
CA ARG A 69 41.02 31.21 -31.81
C ARG A 69 41.49 31.43 -30.36
N ALA A 70 41.11 30.54 -29.44
CA ALA A 70 41.66 30.48 -28.08
C ALA A 70 42.97 29.66 -28.04
N PRO A 71 43.91 29.92 -27.11
CA PRO A 71 45.20 29.22 -27.05
C PRO A 71 45.07 27.79 -26.51
N ALA A 72 46.04 26.95 -26.87
CA ALA A 72 46.09 25.52 -26.59
C ALA A 72 46.05 25.17 -25.09
N PRO A 73 45.38 24.07 -24.68
CA PRO A 73 45.46 23.56 -23.32
C PRO A 73 46.79 22.81 -23.06
N ALA A 74 47.36 23.05 -21.89
CA ALA A 74 48.51 22.32 -21.35
C ALA A 74 48.19 20.82 -21.14
N PRO A 75 49.20 19.92 -21.15
CA PRO A 75 48.96 18.48 -21.14
C PRO A 75 48.41 18.01 -19.78
N VAL A 76 47.18 17.48 -19.81
CA VAL A 76 46.55 16.79 -18.68
C VAL A 76 47.27 15.46 -18.46
N LYS A 77 47.81 15.26 -17.26
CA LYS A 77 48.38 13.97 -16.83
C LYS A 77 47.33 12.86 -16.96
N SER A 78 47.71 11.80 -17.66
CA SER A 78 46.94 10.56 -17.79
C SER A 78 46.50 10.03 -16.42
N PRO A 79 45.24 9.59 -16.24
CA PRO A 79 44.86 8.90 -15.03
C PRO A 79 45.65 7.60 -14.92
N ALA A 80 46.30 7.41 -13.77
CA ALA A 80 47.08 6.23 -13.46
C ALA A 80 46.21 4.96 -13.61
N LYS A 81 46.74 3.95 -14.31
CA LYS A 81 46.18 2.59 -14.29
C LYS A 81 46.00 2.14 -12.83
N PRO A 82 44.84 1.62 -12.43
CA PRO A 82 44.69 1.08 -11.08
C PRO A 82 45.68 -0.07 -10.88
N GLN A 83 46.48 0.02 -9.82
CA GLN A 83 47.32 -1.07 -9.36
C GLN A 83 46.44 -2.29 -9.03
N PRO A 84 46.88 -3.53 -9.33
CA PRO A 84 46.16 -4.72 -8.91
C PRO A 84 46.24 -4.81 -7.38
N SER A 85 45.11 -4.66 -6.71
CA SER A 85 44.96 -5.07 -5.32
C SER A 85 44.48 -6.52 -5.29
N ASP A 86 45.10 -7.34 -4.44
CA ASP A 86 44.71 -8.74 -4.21
C ASP A 86 43.47 -8.88 -3.31
N LYS A 87 42.87 -7.76 -2.89
CA LYS A 87 41.62 -7.76 -2.12
C LYS A 87 40.43 -7.85 -3.08
N PRO A 88 39.45 -8.73 -2.82
CA PRO A 88 38.23 -8.78 -3.62
C PRO A 88 37.54 -7.41 -3.62
N GLN A 89 37.18 -6.93 -4.81
CA GLN A 89 36.46 -5.66 -4.93
C GLN A 89 34.99 -5.90 -4.57
N ASP A 90 34.38 -5.01 -3.77
CA ASP A 90 32.99 -5.18 -3.31
C ASP A 90 31.93 -4.96 -4.41
N ALA A 91 32.29 -4.28 -5.50
CA ALA A 91 31.44 -4.05 -6.66
C ALA A 91 32.26 -3.97 -7.96
N GLU A 92 31.67 -4.28 -9.10
CA GLU A 92 32.29 -4.11 -10.43
C GLU A 92 31.98 -2.72 -10.97
N GLN A 93 32.97 -1.99 -11.47
CA GLN A 93 32.74 -0.69 -12.11
C GLN A 93 32.18 -0.87 -13.53
N ALA A 94 31.10 -0.16 -13.85
CA ALA A 94 30.56 -0.13 -15.21
C ALA A 94 29.96 1.24 -15.56
N ASP A 95 30.41 1.82 -16.67
CA ASP A 95 29.93 3.13 -17.12
C ASP A 95 28.55 3.07 -17.78
N LYS A 96 28.21 1.94 -18.41
CA LYS A 96 26.97 1.78 -19.17
C LYS A 96 26.27 0.48 -18.83
N LEU A 97 25.05 0.60 -18.33
CA LEU A 97 24.16 -0.52 -18.01
C LEU A 97 22.90 -0.49 -18.89
N PRO A 98 22.20 -1.63 -19.03
CA PRO A 98 20.87 -1.66 -19.60
C PRO A 98 19.95 -0.62 -18.95
N GLU A 99 19.34 0.21 -19.79
CA GLU A 99 18.40 1.22 -19.34
C GLU A 99 17.13 0.58 -18.76
N PHE A 100 16.71 1.09 -17.62
CA PHE A 100 15.49 0.72 -16.90
C PHE A 100 14.79 2.00 -16.48
N ASP A 101 13.50 2.10 -16.83
CA ASP A 101 12.65 3.23 -16.44
C ASP A 101 11.68 2.77 -15.34
N LEU A 102 11.31 3.65 -14.41
CA LEU A 102 10.35 3.33 -13.36
C LEU A 102 9.02 2.82 -13.95
N GLN A 103 8.63 3.33 -15.12
CA GLN A 103 7.44 2.92 -15.86
C GLN A 103 7.52 1.49 -16.43
N ASP A 104 8.65 0.79 -16.31
CA ASP A 104 8.77 -0.63 -16.68
C ASP A 104 8.24 -1.58 -15.58
N ILE A 105 8.11 -1.11 -14.34
CA ILE A 105 7.65 -1.91 -13.19
C ILE A 105 6.29 -2.56 -13.43
N PRO A 106 5.24 -1.86 -13.92
CA PRO A 106 3.94 -2.51 -14.12
C PRO A 106 3.97 -3.68 -15.11
N ASN A 107 4.79 -3.59 -16.16
CA ASN A 107 4.94 -4.69 -17.13
C ASN A 107 5.75 -5.87 -16.52
N ALA A 108 6.67 -5.59 -15.61
CA ALA A 108 7.36 -6.60 -14.83
C ALA A 108 6.39 -7.31 -13.85
N MET A 109 5.48 -6.55 -13.21
CA MET A 109 4.42 -7.09 -12.35
C MET A 109 3.46 -8.01 -13.12
N ASP A 110 3.00 -7.62 -14.31
CA ASP A 110 2.16 -8.49 -15.15
C ASP A 110 2.86 -9.81 -15.50
N ARG A 111 4.15 -9.75 -15.88
CA ARG A 111 4.97 -10.96 -16.13
C ARG A 111 5.15 -11.82 -14.89
N ALA A 112 5.16 -11.21 -13.71
CA ALA A 112 5.16 -11.92 -12.43
C ALA A 112 3.79 -12.51 -12.05
N GLY A 113 2.74 -12.27 -12.85
CA GLY A 113 1.38 -12.72 -12.55
C GLY A 113 0.71 -11.86 -11.47
N TRP A 114 1.06 -10.57 -11.39
CA TRP A 114 0.53 -9.60 -10.43
C TRP A 114 -0.28 -8.48 -11.11
N PRO A 115 -1.41 -8.83 -11.76
CA PRO A 115 -2.16 -7.87 -12.56
C PRO A 115 -2.83 -6.76 -11.74
N ILE A 116 -3.24 -7.00 -10.50
CA ILE A 116 -3.85 -5.96 -9.66
C ILE A 116 -2.79 -4.96 -9.18
N SER A 117 -1.62 -5.45 -8.76
CA SER A 117 -0.45 -4.62 -8.44
C SER A 117 -0.05 -3.74 -9.63
N ALA A 118 0.01 -4.34 -10.82
CA ALA A 118 0.35 -3.63 -12.06
C ALA A 118 -0.68 -2.54 -12.40
N LYS A 119 -1.98 -2.79 -12.17
CA LYS A 119 -3.04 -1.79 -12.37
C LYS A 119 -2.88 -0.60 -11.42
N LEU A 120 -2.64 -0.85 -10.13
CA LEU A 120 -2.42 0.21 -9.14
C LEU A 120 -1.17 1.04 -9.47
N ALA A 121 -0.07 0.40 -9.85
CA ALA A 121 1.15 1.08 -10.24
C ALA A 121 0.96 1.96 -11.50
N ARG A 122 0.23 1.46 -12.51
CA ARG A 122 -0.15 2.26 -13.69
C ARG A 122 -1.02 3.45 -13.32
N LYS A 123 -2.01 3.25 -12.44
CA LYS A 123 -2.89 4.32 -11.97
C LYS A 123 -2.08 5.40 -11.26
N TRP A 124 -1.17 5.02 -10.37
CA TRP A 124 -0.29 5.97 -9.69
C TRP A 124 0.50 6.80 -10.71
N LEU A 125 1.21 6.16 -11.64
CA LEU A 125 2.02 6.82 -12.68
C LEU A 125 1.18 7.76 -13.56
N ALA A 126 -0.04 7.35 -13.91
CA ALA A 126 -0.95 8.14 -14.74
C ALA A 126 -1.66 9.28 -13.99
N SER A 127 -1.70 9.25 -12.66
CA SER A 127 -2.45 10.22 -11.87
C SER A 127 -1.76 11.58 -11.80
N PRO A 128 -2.51 12.69 -11.65
CA PRO A 128 -1.94 13.99 -11.31
C PRO A 128 -1.09 13.91 -10.05
N LYS A 129 -0.07 14.77 -9.93
CA LYS A 129 0.75 14.85 -8.72
C LYS A 129 -0.13 15.07 -7.49
N HIS A 130 -0.06 14.12 -6.57
CA HIS A 130 -0.75 14.17 -5.29
C HIS A 130 0.10 13.46 -4.24
N ILE A 131 0.18 14.04 -3.04
CA ILE A 131 0.95 13.48 -1.93
C ILE A 131 -0.02 13.22 -0.79
N TYR A 132 -0.08 11.97 -0.34
CA TYR A 132 -0.90 11.63 0.82
C TYR A 132 -0.36 12.33 2.07
N ASN A 133 -1.23 12.96 2.85
CA ASN A 133 -0.87 13.75 4.02
C ASN A 133 -0.71 12.93 5.31
N ASN A 134 -0.71 11.59 5.22
CA ASN A 134 -0.66 10.65 6.34
C ASN A 134 -1.83 10.79 7.35
N LYS A 135 -2.93 11.47 6.98
CA LYS A 135 -4.15 11.58 7.79
C LYS A 135 -5.21 10.63 7.26
N LEU A 136 -5.44 9.54 7.99
CA LEU A 136 -6.32 8.42 7.61
C LEU A 136 -7.74 8.84 7.17
N ASN A 137 -8.30 9.87 7.81
CA ASN A 137 -9.67 10.34 7.58
C ASN A 137 -9.75 11.65 6.81
N SER A 138 -8.67 12.04 6.14
CA SER A 138 -8.70 13.22 5.28
C SER A 138 -9.23 12.88 3.87
N PRO A 139 -9.81 13.86 3.15
CA PRO A 139 -10.16 13.69 1.75
C PRO A 139 -8.92 13.37 0.90
N GLN A 140 -9.00 12.28 0.13
CA GLN A 140 -7.94 11.80 -0.76
C GLN A 140 -8.58 11.38 -2.09
N PRO A 141 -7.85 11.37 -3.21
CA PRO A 141 -8.28 10.64 -4.40
C PRO A 141 -8.56 9.17 -4.05
N ILE A 142 -9.64 8.60 -4.57
CA ILE A 142 -10.08 7.24 -4.24
C ILE A 142 -9.93 6.29 -5.45
N ASP A 143 -9.53 5.06 -5.19
CA ASP A 143 -9.78 3.90 -6.05
C ASP A 143 -10.68 2.92 -5.33
N ASP A 144 -11.93 2.78 -5.77
CA ASP A 144 -12.90 1.82 -5.23
C ASP A 144 -13.26 0.69 -6.22
N THR A 145 -12.46 0.53 -7.28
CA THR A 145 -12.75 -0.37 -8.42
C THR A 145 -11.69 -1.44 -8.64
N THR A 146 -10.42 -1.14 -8.36
CA THR A 146 -9.30 -2.02 -8.70
C THR A 146 -9.22 -3.21 -7.75
N VAL A 147 -9.40 -2.99 -6.45
CA VAL A 147 -9.30 -4.01 -5.40
C VAL A 147 -10.70 -4.36 -4.91
N THR A 148 -11.09 -5.62 -5.08
CA THR A 148 -12.36 -6.13 -4.56
C THR A 148 -12.14 -6.99 -3.31
N LEU A 149 -13.12 -6.97 -2.40
CA LEU A 149 -13.10 -7.84 -1.23
C LEU A 149 -13.03 -9.32 -1.65
N GLU A 150 -13.79 -9.71 -2.69
CA GLU A 150 -13.77 -11.10 -3.19
C GLU A 150 -12.38 -11.51 -3.67
N TRP A 151 -11.70 -10.67 -4.44
CA TRP A 151 -10.34 -10.96 -4.91
C TRP A 151 -9.36 -11.12 -3.74
N ALA A 152 -9.39 -10.22 -2.76
CA ALA A 152 -8.50 -10.30 -1.59
C ALA A 152 -8.75 -11.57 -0.75
N LEU A 153 -9.99 -12.05 -0.69
CA LEU A 153 -10.35 -13.27 0.06
C LEU A 153 -9.93 -14.58 -0.63
N ARG A 154 -9.41 -14.53 -1.87
CA ARG A 154 -8.81 -15.70 -2.54
C ARG A 154 -7.46 -16.06 -1.92
N PHE A 155 -6.82 -15.14 -1.21
CA PHE A 155 -5.56 -15.36 -0.51
C PHE A 155 -5.85 -15.88 0.90
N SER A 156 -5.28 -17.03 1.26
CA SER A 156 -5.63 -17.78 2.47
C SER A 156 -5.40 -17.00 3.76
N GLY A 157 -4.27 -16.27 3.88
CA GLY A 157 -3.96 -15.45 5.05
C GLY A 157 -4.93 -14.28 5.23
N ALA A 158 -5.27 -13.58 4.15
CA ALA A 158 -6.30 -12.53 4.17
C ALA A 158 -7.68 -13.11 4.51
N SER A 159 -8.07 -14.24 3.91
CA SER A 159 -9.32 -14.94 4.22
C SER A 159 -9.43 -15.33 5.70
N TRP A 160 -8.32 -15.78 6.29
CA TRP A 160 -8.26 -16.11 7.71
C TRP A 160 -8.44 -14.88 8.59
N ARG A 161 -7.73 -13.77 8.31
CA ARG A 161 -7.91 -12.50 9.04
C ARG A 161 -9.34 -11.96 8.91
N PHE A 162 -9.94 -12.03 7.73
CA PHE A 162 -11.34 -11.67 7.52
C PHE A 162 -12.29 -12.50 8.41
N LYS A 163 -12.07 -13.82 8.50
CA LYS A 163 -12.86 -14.69 9.39
C LYS A 163 -12.68 -14.30 10.85
N GLN A 164 -11.47 -13.93 11.28
CA GLN A 164 -11.22 -13.42 12.64
C GLN A 164 -12.02 -12.14 12.92
N LEU A 165 -12.06 -11.20 11.95
CA LEU A 165 -12.87 -9.98 12.09
C LEU A 165 -14.34 -10.32 12.36
N VAL A 166 -14.95 -11.07 11.44
CA VAL A 166 -16.41 -11.32 11.44
C VAL A 166 -16.85 -12.27 12.55
N ARG A 167 -16.00 -13.18 13.00
CA ARG A 167 -16.37 -14.19 14.01
C ARG A 167 -15.92 -13.84 15.43
N GLN A 168 -14.94 -12.96 15.60
CA GLN A 168 -14.33 -12.70 16.91
C GLN A 168 -14.19 -11.20 17.18
N ALA A 169 -13.47 -10.46 16.34
CA ALA A 169 -13.07 -9.08 16.67
C ALA A 169 -14.26 -8.12 16.83
N ILE A 170 -15.35 -8.31 16.06
CA ILE A 170 -16.57 -7.51 16.17
C ILE A 170 -17.36 -7.74 17.47
N TYR A 171 -17.09 -8.83 18.21
CA TYR A 171 -17.79 -9.18 19.45
C TYR A 171 -17.03 -8.77 20.72
N THR A 172 -15.94 -8.03 20.58
CA THR A 172 -15.18 -7.52 21.73
C THR A 172 -15.90 -6.36 22.40
N GLU A 173 -15.63 -6.11 23.69
CA GLU A 173 -16.22 -4.99 24.43
C GLU A 173 -15.89 -3.64 23.80
N LYS A 174 -14.65 -3.46 23.32
CA LYS A 174 -14.23 -2.25 22.59
C LYS A 174 -15.03 -2.04 21.30
N ALA A 175 -15.30 -3.12 20.56
CA ALA A 175 -16.14 -3.05 19.37
C ALA A 175 -17.58 -2.69 19.74
N ALA A 176 -18.13 -3.28 20.81
CA ALA A 176 -19.46 -2.98 21.32
C ALA A 176 -19.58 -1.49 21.71
N GLU A 177 -18.60 -0.93 22.40
CA GLU A 177 -18.54 0.49 22.75
C GLU A 177 -18.47 1.38 21.50
N ALA A 178 -17.63 1.04 20.52
CA ALA A 178 -17.54 1.78 19.27
C ALA A 178 -18.87 1.77 18.48
N VAL A 179 -19.62 0.65 18.50
CA VAL A 179 -20.97 0.60 17.90
C VAL A 179 -21.93 1.50 18.68
N LYS A 180 -21.91 1.48 20.02
CA LYS A 180 -22.75 2.39 20.83
C LYS A 180 -22.49 3.85 20.46
N ASN A 181 -21.22 4.26 20.38
CA ASN A 181 -20.85 5.63 20.02
C ASN A 181 -21.36 6.04 18.62
N ALA A 182 -21.44 5.11 17.68
CA ALA A 182 -22.02 5.37 16.36
C ALA A 182 -23.56 5.42 16.37
N LEU A 183 -24.22 4.63 17.22
CA LEU A 183 -25.68 4.53 17.26
C LEU A 183 -26.35 5.61 18.13
N VAL A 184 -25.73 6.00 19.25
CA VAL A 184 -26.31 6.94 20.22
C VAL A 184 -26.77 8.26 19.58
N PRO A 185 -25.96 8.97 18.78
CA PRO A 185 -26.39 10.23 18.18
C PRO A 185 -27.61 10.08 17.26
N VAL A 186 -27.73 8.92 16.60
CA VAL A 186 -28.86 8.60 15.71
C VAL A 186 -30.12 8.33 16.52
N ILE A 187 -30.00 7.55 17.60
CA ILE A 187 -31.10 7.23 18.51
C ILE A 187 -31.62 8.49 19.17
N GLU A 188 -30.74 9.31 19.74
CA GLU A 188 -31.08 10.58 20.39
C GLU A 188 -31.81 11.52 19.44
N ARG A 189 -31.30 11.66 18.21
CA ARG A 189 -31.92 12.50 17.18
C ARG A 189 -33.31 12.00 16.78
N VAL A 190 -33.47 10.71 16.53
CA VAL A 190 -34.77 10.12 16.12
C VAL A 190 -35.78 10.20 17.27
N PHE A 191 -35.34 9.91 18.50
CA PHE A 191 -36.18 9.94 19.69
C PHE A 191 -36.63 11.36 20.03
N SER A 192 -35.70 12.32 20.05
CA SER A 192 -36.01 13.75 20.29
C SER A 192 -37.00 14.29 19.26
N ALA A 193 -36.88 13.87 18.00
CA ALA A 193 -37.79 14.26 16.93
C ALA A 193 -39.17 13.57 16.99
N GLY A 194 -39.42 12.68 17.95
CA GLY A 194 -40.69 11.93 18.06
C GLY A 194 -40.93 10.94 16.92
N LYS A 195 -39.88 10.52 16.20
CA LYS A 195 -39.97 9.69 14.98
C LYS A 195 -39.83 8.19 15.25
N MET A 196 -39.98 7.75 16.49
CA MET A 196 -39.97 6.34 16.86
C MET A 196 -41.37 5.75 16.71
N ASN A 197 -41.50 4.65 15.96
CA ASN A 197 -42.77 3.95 15.80
C ASN A 197 -42.92 2.82 16.86
N ALA A 198 -44.07 2.15 16.88
CA ALA A 198 -44.33 1.04 17.80
C ALA A 198 -43.27 -0.08 17.70
N ALA A 199 -42.79 -0.39 16.49
CA ALA A 199 -41.80 -1.42 16.20
C ALA A 199 -40.34 -1.01 16.52
N GLY A 200 -40.10 0.26 16.91
CA GLY A 200 -38.78 0.77 17.28
C GLY A 200 -38.14 1.67 16.23
N ILE A 201 -36.82 1.72 16.22
CA ILE A 201 -36.02 2.49 15.25
C ILE A 201 -35.27 1.50 14.38
N VAL A 202 -35.47 1.57 13.06
CA VAL A 202 -34.68 0.80 12.09
C VAL A 202 -33.58 1.69 11.54
N ILE A 203 -32.34 1.24 11.68
CA ILE A 203 -31.15 1.91 11.19
C ILE A 203 -30.60 1.05 10.04
N ASP A 204 -30.65 1.58 8.82
CA ASP A 204 -29.99 1.02 7.64
C ASP A 204 -29.00 2.06 7.10
N THR A 205 -27.72 1.69 7.03
CA THR A 205 -26.65 2.59 6.62
C THR A 205 -26.34 2.53 5.12
N ALA A 206 -27.07 1.71 4.34
CA ALA A 206 -26.89 1.62 2.89
C ALA A 206 -26.93 2.98 2.14
N PRO A 207 -27.80 3.95 2.50
CA PRO A 207 -27.83 5.25 1.83
C PRO A 207 -26.53 6.06 1.96
N PHE A 208 -25.71 5.79 2.98
CA PHE A 208 -24.46 6.51 3.22
C PHE A 208 -23.28 5.98 2.39
N LEU A 209 -23.45 4.86 1.68
CA LEU A 209 -22.40 4.25 0.87
C LEU A 209 -22.00 5.08 -0.36
N THR A 210 -22.75 6.13 -0.70
CA THR A 210 -22.43 7.06 -1.79
C THR A 210 -21.16 7.89 -1.50
N ASP A 211 -20.83 8.09 -0.22
CA ASP A 211 -19.59 8.72 0.22
C ASP A 211 -18.83 7.76 1.14
N LEU A 212 -17.90 7.00 0.57
CA LEU A 212 -17.14 5.98 1.29
C LEU A 212 -16.30 6.55 2.44
N LEU A 213 -15.80 7.79 2.31
CA LEU A 213 -15.00 8.41 3.37
C LEU A 213 -15.89 8.78 4.55
N GLN A 214 -17.01 9.46 4.31
CA GLN A 214 -17.94 9.83 5.38
C GLN A 214 -18.58 8.58 6.01
N PHE A 215 -18.91 7.58 5.19
CA PHE A 215 -19.36 6.28 5.67
C PHE A 215 -18.34 5.64 6.62
N HIS A 216 -17.06 5.62 6.23
CA HIS A 216 -15.98 5.11 7.07
C HIS A 216 -15.85 5.87 8.39
N ILE A 217 -15.92 7.21 8.35
CA ILE A 217 -15.77 8.03 9.55
C ILE A 217 -16.94 7.83 10.51
N ALA A 218 -18.17 7.81 9.99
CA ALA A 218 -19.38 7.78 10.80
C ALA A 218 -19.72 6.38 11.36
N TRP A 219 -19.49 5.32 10.57
CA TRP A 219 -20.08 4.01 10.88
C TRP A 219 -19.06 2.90 11.18
N ARG A 220 -17.76 3.13 10.95
CA ARG A 220 -16.71 2.15 11.28
C ARG A 220 -16.57 1.99 12.79
N PHE A 221 -16.71 0.75 13.26
CA PHE A 221 -16.56 0.43 14.67
C PHE A 221 -15.43 -0.54 14.98
N GLN A 222 -14.93 -1.30 13.98
CA GLN A 222 -13.85 -2.26 14.19
C GLN A 222 -12.98 -2.39 12.93
N PHE A 223 -11.74 -2.84 13.12
CA PHE A 223 -10.84 -3.24 12.04
C PHE A 223 -10.07 -4.51 12.39
N GLN A 224 -9.50 -5.15 11.37
CA GLN A 224 -8.59 -6.27 11.50
C GLN A 224 -7.43 -6.07 10.54
N SER A 225 -6.23 -5.95 11.10
CA SER A 225 -5.02 -5.80 10.31
C SER A 225 -4.61 -7.11 9.65
N VAL A 226 -4.16 -6.97 8.41
CA VAL A 226 -3.54 -8.01 7.58
C VAL A 226 -2.10 -7.58 7.37
N SER A 227 -1.17 -8.28 8.00
CA SER A 227 0.25 -8.07 7.76
C SER A 227 0.66 -8.62 6.40
N SER A 228 1.78 -8.15 5.89
CA SER A 228 2.36 -8.57 4.62
C SER A 228 2.70 -10.05 4.64
N PHE A 229 2.97 -10.64 5.81
CA PHE A 229 3.09 -12.10 5.96
C PHE A 229 1.79 -12.84 5.64
N ALA A 230 0.64 -12.28 6.03
CA ALA A 230 -0.66 -12.84 5.72
C ALA A 230 -1.09 -12.62 4.26
N THR A 231 -0.32 -11.87 3.46
CA THR A 231 -0.54 -11.73 2.02
C THR A 231 0.31 -12.67 1.17
N LEU A 232 1.22 -13.44 1.79
CA LEU A 232 2.07 -14.41 1.10
C LEU A 232 1.35 -15.70 0.73
N ASP A 233 1.89 -16.39 -0.27
CA ASP A 233 1.62 -17.79 -0.54
C ASP A 233 2.84 -18.62 -0.15
N GLY A 234 2.77 -19.25 1.03
CA GLY A 234 3.94 -19.81 1.70
C GLY A 234 4.96 -18.72 2.03
N THR A 235 6.07 -18.68 1.30
CA THR A 235 7.10 -17.62 1.42
C THR A 235 7.11 -16.65 0.25
N ALA A 236 6.37 -16.92 -0.83
CA ALA A 236 6.42 -16.12 -2.04
C ALA A 236 5.50 -14.90 -1.96
N LEU A 237 5.97 -13.77 -2.54
CA LEU A 237 5.14 -12.60 -2.72
C LEU A 237 4.02 -12.88 -3.72
N THR A 238 2.86 -12.31 -3.46
CA THR A 238 1.68 -12.46 -4.30
C THR A 238 1.26 -11.14 -4.90
N ASP A 239 0.26 -11.18 -5.78
CA ASP A 239 -0.40 -9.98 -6.28
C ASP A 239 -1.04 -9.17 -5.14
N LEU A 240 -1.49 -9.81 -4.05
CA LEU A 240 -2.01 -9.11 -2.87
C LEU A 240 -0.89 -8.37 -2.14
N THR A 241 0.29 -8.97 -2.03
CA THR A 241 1.45 -8.33 -1.40
C THR A 241 1.92 -7.11 -2.20
N GLY A 242 2.01 -7.23 -3.52
CA GLY A 242 2.41 -6.11 -4.39
C GLY A 242 1.37 -4.98 -4.48
N ALA A 243 0.09 -5.31 -4.29
CA ALA A 243 -1.00 -4.34 -4.38
C ALA A 243 -1.22 -3.55 -3.09
N LEU A 244 -1.18 -4.22 -1.93
CA LEU A 244 -1.60 -3.64 -0.64
C LEU A 244 -0.54 -3.75 0.47
N GLY A 245 0.45 -4.63 0.38
CA GLY A 245 1.38 -4.86 1.49
C GLY A 245 0.65 -5.19 2.80
N ASN A 246 0.77 -4.32 3.81
CA ASN A 246 -0.09 -4.33 4.99
C ASN A 246 -1.37 -3.53 4.73
N PHE A 247 -2.53 -4.12 5.01
CA PHE A 247 -3.81 -3.41 4.93
C PHE A 247 -4.76 -3.80 6.05
N ASN A 248 -5.92 -3.14 6.11
CA ASN A 248 -6.95 -3.44 7.10
C ASN A 248 -8.27 -3.83 6.43
N PHE A 249 -8.91 -4.86 6.99
CA PHE A 249 -10.35 -5.01 6.87
C PHE A 249 -11.04 -4.12 7.89
N TYR A 250 -12.11 -3.45 7.49
CA TYR A 250 -12.92 -2.61 8.36
C TYR A 250 -14.33 -3.18 8.45
N ALA A 251 -14.92 -3.12 9.65
CA ALA A 251 -16.32 -3.40 9.89
C ALA A 251 -17.04 -2.09 10.23
N ALA A 252 -18.18 -1.87 9.60
CA ALA A 252 -19.08 -0.76 9.84
C ALA A 252 -20.50 -1.24 10.12
N VAL A 253 -21.27 -0.44 10.85
CA VAL A 253 -22.70 -0.72 11.12
C VAL A 253 -23.43 -0.86 9.80
N GLY A 254 -24.18 -1.95 9.61
CA GLY A 254 -24.98 -2.21 8.42
C GLY A 254 -26.47 -2.01 8.68
N ARG A 255 -27.05 -2.94 9.43
CA ARG A 255 -28.46 -2.88 9.85
C ARG A 255 -28.59 -3.14 11.34
N ALA A 256 -29.27 -2.24 12.03
CA ALA A 256 -29.61 -2.38 13.43
C ALA A 256 -31.08 -2.02 13.68
N THR A 257 -31.68 -2.68 14.66
CA THR A 257 -33.02 -2.36 15.15
C THR A 257 -32.90 -1.98 16.61
N VAL A 258 -33.46 -0.84 16.99
CA VAL A 258 -33.45 -0.35 18.36
C VAL A 258 -34.87 -0.42 18.89
N THR A 259 -35.07 -1.28 19.87
CA THR A 259 -36.30 -1.40 20.66
C THR A 259 -36.01 -0.94 22.07
N GLY A 260 -37.00 -0.88 22.96
CA GLY A 260 -36.74 -0.53 24.35
C GLY A 260 -38.01 -0.27 25.13
N GLU A 261 -37.89 -0.39 26.45
CA GLU A 261 -38.94 -0.03 27.39
C GLU A 261 -39.12 1.48 27.40
N ARG A 262 -40.38 1.91 27.47
CA ARG A 262 -40.77 3.31 27.40
C ARG A 262 -41.50 3.65 28.68
N TYR A 263 -41.12 4.75 29.31
CA TYR A 263 -41.77 5.16 30.54
C TYR A 263 -41.76 6.67 30.69
N TYR A 264 -42.69 7.16 31.49
CA TYR A 264 -42.76 8.55 31.90
C TYR A 264 -42.12 8.69 33.27
N LYS A 265 -41.21 9.66 33.39
CA LYS A 265 -40.68 10.13 34.66
C LYS A 265 -41.35 11.45 34.98
N TYR A 266 -41.95 11.53 36.16
CA TYR A 266 -42.64 12.73 36.64
C TYR A 266 -41.73 13.45 37.63
N GLU A 267 -41.25 14.65 37.25
CA GLU A 267 -40.43 15.50 38.10
C GLU A 267 -41.16 16.82 38.34
N GLY A 268 -41.92 16.89 39.43
CA GLY A 268 -42.78 18.04 39.73
C GLY A 268 -43.88 18.23 38.67
N LYS A 269 -43.87 19.37 37.97
CA LYS A 269 -44.78 19.66 36.85
C LYS A 269 -44.27 19.18 35.48
N ASN A 270 -43.02 18.68 35.41
CA ASN A 270 -42.42 18.26 34.16
C ASN A 270 -42.71 16.78 33.90
N THR A 271 -43.22 16.48 32.71
CA THR A 271 -43.34 15.11 32.21
C THR A 271 -42.18 14.81 31.28
N ILE A 272 -41.34 13.88 31.68
CA ILE A 272 -40.16 13.44 30.91
C ILE A 272 -40.45 12.06 30.33
N PHE A 273 -40.35 11.92 29.02
CA PHE A 273 -40.52 10.65 28.33
C PHE A 273 -39.16 10.02 28.07
N CYS A 274 -38.95 8.82 28.60
CA CYS A 274 -37.69 8.10 28.55
C CYS A 274 -37.81 6.77 27.79
N LEU A 275 -36.69 6.37 27.19
CA LEU A 275 -36.49 5.12 26.48
C LEU A 275 -35.24 4.45 27.03
N GLU A 276 -35.35 3.19 27.40
CA GLU A 276 -34.21 2.29 27.68
C GLU A 276 -33.88 1.49 26.42
N PRO A 277 -32.94 1.95 25.56
CA PRO A 277 -32.77 1.38 24.24
C PRO A 277 -31.93 0.10 24.28
N VAL A 278 -32.42 -0.92 23.59
CA VAL A 278 -31.69 -2.14 23.26
C VAL A 278 -31.51 -2.19 21.75
N ALA A 279 -30.27 -1.99 21.29
CA ALA A 279 -29.92 -2.08 19.89
C ALA A 279 -29.51 -3.52 19.53
N GLN A 280 -30.15 -4.08 18.52
CA GLN A 280 -29.83 -5.38 17.93
C GLN A 280 -29.28 -5.15 16.52
N MET A 281 -27.96 -5.30 16.36
CA MET A 281 -27.30 -5.23 15.07
C MET A 281 -27.25 -6.61 14.41
N THR A 282 -27.87 -6.72 13.23
CA THR A 282 -28.02 -8.00 12.51
C THR A 282 -27.14 -8.09 11.27
N HIS A 283 -26.75 -6.94 10.70
CA HIS A 283 -25.87 -6.90 9.54
C HIS A 283 -24.76 -5.86 9.74
N ILE A 284 -23.59 -6.17 9.18
CA ILE A 284 -22.44 -5.26 9.12
C ILE A 284 -22.00 -5.09 7.68
N TYR A 285 -21.34 -3.97 7.38
CA TYR A 285 -20.56 -3.83 6.17
C TYR A 285 -19.11 -4.19 6.45
N VAL A 286 -18.48 -4.97 5.56
CA VAL A 286 -17.04 -5.21 5.58
C VAL A 286 -16.40 -4.75 4.27
N TYR A 287 -15.26 -4.08 4.38
CA TYR A 287 -14.51 -3.55 3.24
C TYR A 287 -13.02 -3.46 3.56
N ILE A 288 -12.23 -3.22 2.53
CA ILE A 288 -10.80 -2.90 2.60
C ILE A 288 -10.67 -1.40 2.47
N LYS A 289 -9.77 -0.81 3.26
CA LYS A 289 -9.28 0.55 3.03
C LYS A 289 -7.77 0.56 3.26
N ASP A 290 -7.05 1.13 2.31
CA ASP A 290 -5.59 1.15 2.30
C ASP A 290 -5.06 2.40 1.56
N SER A 291 -3.84 2.84 1.84
CA SER A 291 -3.21 3.99 1.19
C SER A 291 -2.12 3.53 0.23
N TYR A 292 -2.32 3.75 -1.06
CA TYR A 292 -1.29 3.51 -2.07
C TYR A 292 -0.41 4.76 -2.18
N SER A 293 0.66 4.79 -1.38
CA SER A 293 1.56 5.95 -1.27
C SER A 293 3.02 5.56 -1.09
N PHE A 294 3.93 6.45 -1.50
CA PHE A 294 5.39 6.27 -1.40
C PHE A 294 6.00 7.27 -0.41
N ASN A 295 5.38 7.40 0.76
CA ASN A 295 5.84 8.21 1.87
C ASN A 295 6.77 7.38 2.78
N ASP A 296 7.76 8.03 3.41
CA ASP A 296 8.62 7.41 4.43
C ASP A 296 8.34 8.05 5.81
N ASP A 297 8.56 7.32 6.90
CA ASP A 297 8.43 7.85 8.27
C ASP A 297 9.51 8.85 8.63
N SER A 298 10.68 8.69 8.03
CA SER A 298 11.84 9.53 8.24
C SER A 298 12.44 9.96 6.89
N PRO A 299 12.86 11.23 6.75
CA PRO A 299 13.62 11.67 5.58
C PRO A 299 14.94 10.89 5.37
N SER A 300 15.49 10.28 6.43
CA SER A 300 16.79 9.61 6.42
C SER A 300 16.76 8.15 5.97
N LYS A 301 15.57 7.53 5.86
CA LYS A 301 15.45 6.12 5.48
C LYS A 301 14.30 5.93 4.50
N SER A 302 14.61 5.51 3.28
CA SER A 302 13.58 5.20 2.29
C SER A 302 13.28 3.72 2.23
N GLN A 303 12.00 3.35 2.22
CA GLN A 303 11.62 1.95 2.13
C GLN A 303 12.12 1.34 0.83
N TYR A 304 12.78 0.18 0.95
CA TYR A 304 13.17 -0.66 -0.16
C TYR A 304 11.99 -1.43 -0.74
N LEU A 305 11.84 -1.40 -2.06
CA LEU A 305 10.76 -2.03 -2.83
C LEU A 305 11.23 -3.16 -3.74
N GLY A 306 12.50 -3.54 -3.65
CA GLY A 306 13.10 -4.61 -4.46
C GLY A 306 14.10 -4.11 -5.50
N HIS A 307 14.82 -5.06 -6.09
CA HIS A 307 15.60 -4.83 -7.30
C HIS A 307 14.77 -5.21 -8.52
N TRP A 308 14.56 -4.26 -9.42
CA TRP A 308 13.68 -4.42 -10.56
C TRP A 308 14.44 -4.35 -11.88
N ASN A 309 13.94 -5.11 -12.85
CA ASN A 309 14.27 -4.89 -14.24
C ASN A 309 13.01 -5.03 -15.09
N LYS A 310 13.14 -4.94 -16.41
CA LYS A 310 12.00 -5.08 -17.31
C LYS A 310 11.27 -6.41 -17.10
N SER A 311 11.99 -7.49 -16.79
CA SER A 311 11.43 -8.85 -16.73
C SER A 311 10.80 -9.23 -15.40
N GLY A 312 11.17 -8.59 -14.29
CA GLY A 312 10.67 -8.97 -12.96
C GLY A 312 11.44 -8.31 -11.82
N MET A 313 11.27 -8.88 -10.63
CA MET A 313 11.86 -8.41 -9.39
C MET A 313 12.72 -9.50 -8.74
N VAL A 314 13.81 -9.09 -8.09
CA VAL A 314 14.63 -9.91 -7.18
C VAL A 314 14.89 -9.13 -5.88
N LEU A 315 15.27 -9.84 -4.83
CA LEU A 315 15.62 -9.24 -3.54
C LEU A 315 17.10 -9.44 -3.23
N SER A 316 17.78 -8.37 -2.88
CA SER A 316 19.20 -8.32 -2.56
C SER A 316 19.42 -8.46 -1.03
N TYR A 317 19.14 -9.63 -0.44
CA TYR A 317 19.30 -10.01 1.00
C TYR A 317 18.16 -9.68 1.99
N ALA A 318 18.26 -10.27 3.19
CA ALA A 318 17.21 -10.43 4.20
C ALA A 318 16.81 -9.16 4.97
N ALA A 319 17.73 -8.21 5.23
CA ALA A 319 17.36 -6.95 5.88
C ALA A 319 16.37 -6.15 5.03
N ALA A 320 16.47 -6.27 3.70
CA ALA A 320 15.57 -5.63 2.75
C ALA A 320 14.17 -6.28 2.73
N ILE A 321 14.04 -7.56 3.13
CA ILE A 321 12.73 -8.20 3.39
C ILE A 321 12.15 -7.71 4.70
N ASN A 322 12.96 -7.60 5.74
CA ASN A 322 12.49 -6.98 6.97
C ASN A 322 12.02 -5.55 6.70
N ASP A 323 12.73 -4.72 5.94
CA ASP A 323 12.25 -3.38 5.61
C ASP A 323 11.02 -3.38 4.68
N LEU A 324 10.96 -4.24 3.66
CA LEU A 324 9.76 -4.40 2.81
C LEU A 324 8.51 -4.78 3.63
N PHE A 325 8.66 -5.57 4.71
CA PHE A 325 7.55 -6.08 5.53
C PHE A 325 7.34 -5.32 6.86
N LYS A 326 8.36 -4.64 7.40
CA LYS A 326 8.32 -3.86 8.67
C LYS A 326 7.80 -2.44 8.46
N SER A 327 8.04 -1.79 7.33
CA SER A 327 7.64 -0.37 7.11
C SER A 327 6.23 -0.21 6.50
N SER A 328 5.37 -1.18 6.76
CA SER A 328 3.92 -1.13 6.63
C SER A 328 3.21 0.01 7.34
N ASN A 329 3.42 1.28 6.99
CA ASN A 329 2.92 2.42 7.76
C ASN A 329 1.40 2.60 7.79
N PHE A 330 0.75 1.71 8.54
CA PHE A 330 -0.53 1.99 9.17
C PHE A 330 -0.32 2.26 10.66
N ASN A 331 -0.41 3.54 11.02
CA ASN A 331 -0.76 3.98 12.38
C ASN A 331 -2.22 3.63 12.69
N VAL A 332 -2.56 2.33 12.72
CA VAL A 332 -3.85 1.83 13.22
C VAL A 332 -3.62 0.53 13.98
N GLY A 333 -3.35 0.67 15.28
CA GLY A 333 -3.32 -0.44 16.23
C GLY A 333 -1.94 -1.06 16.41
N SER A 334 -1.44 -1.04 17.63
CA SER A 334 -0.21 -1.72 18.04
C SER A 334 -0.34 -3.23 17.86
N SER A 335 0.02 -3.75 16.69
CA SER A 335 0.42 -5.15 16.59
C SER A 335 1.93 -5.18 16.77
N THR A 336 2.39 -5.71 17.90
CA THR A 336 3.76 -6.19 18.07
C THR A 336 3.98 -7.26 16.99
N ILE A 337 4.56 -6.86 15.87
CA ILE A 337 5.03 -7.80 14.87
C ILE A 337 6.19 -8.52 15.55
N GLU A 338 5.95 -9.76 15.98
CA GLU A 338 7.01 -10.67 16.37
C GLU A 338 8.09 -10.65 15.28
N GLU A 339 9.33 -10.43 15.68
CA GLU A 339 10.46 -10.23 14.80
C GLU A 339 10.90 -11.58 14.19
N TRP A 340 10.08 -12.14 13.32
CA TRP A 340 10.37 -13.38 12.62
C TRP A 340 11.47 -13.13 11.59
N ARG A 341 12.67 -13.70 11.79
CA ARG A 341 13.79 -13.64 10.84
C ARG A 341 13.57 -14.63 9.71
N TYR A 342 12.81 -14.23 8.68
CA TYR A 342 12.44 -15.10 7.56
C TYR A 342 13.59 -15.47 6.60
N LEU A 343 14.72 -14.75 6.65
CA LEU A 343 15.95 -15.03 5.87
C LEU A 343 17.22 -14.61 6.67
N PRO A 344 18.41 -15.17 6.38
CA PRO A 344 19.65 -14.91 7.13
C PRO A 344 20.16 -13.46 6.99
N GLU A 345 20.69 -12.89 8.08
CA GLU A 345 21.13 -11.50 8.22
C GLU A 345 22.10 -11.01 7.10
N GLY A 346 21.98 -9.74 6.69
CA GLY A 346 22.88 -9.08 5.71
C GLY A 346 22.51 -7.61 5.47
N GLU A 347 23.43 -6.82 4.92
CA GLU A 347 23.21 -5.39 4.62
C GLU A 347 22.49 -5.18 3.27
N GLU A 348 21.69 -4.11 3.19
CA GLU A 348 21.04 -3.70 1.94
C GLU A 348 22.08 -3.26 0.90
N ILE A 349 21.91 -3.72 -0.34
CA ILE A 349 22.72 -3.26 -1.47
C ILE A 349 21.94 -2.17 -2.19
N ASP A 350 22.31 -0.92 -1.95
CA ASP A 350 21.79 0.24 -2.71
C ASP A 350 22.59 0.46 -4.01
N LYS A 351 22.76 -0.61 -4.80
CA LYS A 351 23.50 -0.59 -6.07
C LYS A 351 22.85 -1.52 -7.08
N PRO A 352 22.90 -1.23 -8.38
CA PRO A 352 22.48 -2.19 -9.40
C PRO A 352 23.23 -3.51 -9.26
N ILE A 353 22.56 -4.61 -9.55
CA ILE A 353 23.14 -5.95 -9.49
C ILE A 353 23.05 -6.64 -10.84
N ASP A 354 24.07 -7.44 -11.19
CA ASP A 354 24.05 -8.34 -12.34
C ASP A 354 24.04 -9.79 -11.86
N LYS A 355 23.00 -10.55 -12.21
CA LYS A 355 22.86 -11.97 -11.86
C LYS A 355 23.87 -12.88 -12.55
N ARG A 356 24.58 -12.39 -13.57
CA ARG A 356 25.64 -13.11 -14.29
C ARG A 356 25.20 -14.50 -14.78
N THR A 357 24.01 -14.60 -15.37
CA THR A 357 23.47 -15.88 -15.87
C THR A 357 24.19 -16.39 -17.13
N SER A 358 24.99 -15.54 -17.79
CA SER A 358 25.77 -15.88 -18.99
C SER A 358 27.26 -16.02 -18.66
N ARG A 359 27.89 -17.06 -19.22
CA ARG A 359 29.35 -17.28 -19.10
C ARG A 359 30.20 -16.37 -19.99
N PHE A 360 29.59 -15.75 -21.02
CA PHE A 360 30.33 -15.04 -22.09
C PHE A 360 29.97 -13.56 -22.24
N ARG A 361 28.85 -13.10 -21.65
CA ARG A 361 28.37 -11.71 -21.78
C ARG A 361 27.90 -11.20 -20.42
N LYS A 362 28.46 -10.07 -19.99
CA LYS A 362 28.04 -9.31 -18.80
C LYS A 362 26.96 -8.28 -19.16
N PHE A 363 26.29 -7.74 -18.15
CA PHE A 363 25.38 -6.59 -18.28
C PHE A 363 24.23 -6.78 -19.29
N ARG A 364 23.65 -7.99 -19.33
CA ARG A 364 22.50 -8.26 -20.20
C ARG A 364 21.25 -7.60 -19.62
N VAL A 365 20.35 -7.13 -20.49
CA VAL A 365 19.07 -6.50 -20.11
C VAL A 365 18.25 -7.34 -19.12
N LYS A 366 18.29 -8.67 -19.25
CA LYS A 366 17.55 -9.61 -18.38
C LYS A 366 18.25 -9.90 -17.03
N ASP A 367 19.53 -9.57 -16.90
CA ASP A 367 20.37 -9.96 -15.77
C ASP A 367 20.72 -8.78 -14.86
N VAL A 368 20.63 -7.55 -15.37
CA VAL A 368 20.83 -6.32 -14.59
C VAL A 368 19.52 -5.89 -13.94
N TYR A 369 19.55 -5.63 -12.64
CA TYR A 369 18.43 -5.13 -11.85
C TYR A 369 18.83 -3.89 -11.07
N TRP A 370 17.90 -2.97 -10.91
CA TRP A 370 18.08 -1.67 -10.28
C TRP A 370 17.35 -1.62 -8.94
N PRO A 371 17.99 -1.10 -7.86
CA PRO A 371 17.32 -0.90 -6.59
C PRO A 371 16.21 0.15 -6.73
N VAL A 372 15.01 -0.18 -6.24
CA VAL A 372 13.86 0.73 -6.23
C VAL A 372 13.41 0.97 -4.79
N HIS A 373 13.16 2.22 -4.47
CA HIS A 373 12.70 2.67 -3.16
C HIS A 373 11.51 3.62 -3.29
N ASN A 374 10.88 3.95 -2.17
CA ASN A 374 9.89 5.04 -2.12
C ASN A 374 10.48 6.36 -2.67
N LYS A 375 11.75 6.65 -2.40
CA LYS A 375 12.46 7.81 -2.94
C LYS A 375 12.49 7.80 -4.48
N THR A 376 12.66 6.64 -5.12
CA THR A 376 12.65 6.53 -6.59
C THR A 376 11.32 7.02 -7.16
N TYR A 377 10.19 6.67 -6.53
CA TYR A 377 8.87 7.16 -6.92
C TYR A 377 8.73 8.67 -6.68
N ARG A 378 9.20 9.19 -5.55
CA ARG A 378 9.17 10.64 -5.27
C ARG A 378 10.03 11.46 -6.23
N ASP A 379 11.21 10.96 -6.58
CA ASP A 379 12.09 11.60 -7.56
C ASP A 379 11.40 11.61 -8.95
N TRP A 380 10.80 10.49 -9.37
CA TRP A 380 10.02 10.41 -10.62
C TRP A 380 8.84 11.41 -10.62
N ARG A 381 8.08 11.47 -9.52
CA ARG A 381 6.99 12.45 -9.35
C ARG A 381 7.47 13.89 -9.50
N SER A 382 8.66 14.19 -8.97
CA SER A 382 9.25 15.52 -9.01
C SER A 382 9.66 15.92 -10.43
N VAL A 383 10.15 14.97 -11.23
CA VAL A 383 10.53 15.20 -12.64
C VAL A 383 9.31 15.38 -13.53
N HIS A 384 8.29 14.53 -13.38
CA HIS A 384 7.14 14.52 -14.30
C HIS A 384 5.96 15.38 -13.86
N ASN A 385 5.96 15.88 -12.62
CA ASN A 385 4.78 16.51 -12.00
C ASN A 385 3.51 15.64 -12.09
N ARG A 386 3.69 14.32 -12.04
CA ARG A 386 2.66 13.27 -12.01
C ARG A 386 2.98 12.26 -10.91
N GLY A 387 2.21 11.18 -10.77
CA GLY A 387 2.48 10.18 -9.73
C GLY A 387 1.68 10.51 -8.47
N GLY A 388 0.38 10.24 -8.50
CA GLY A 388 -0.54 10.63 -7.44
C GLY A 388 -0.78 9.52 -6.44
N ASP A 389 -0.54 9.77 -5.16
CA ASP A 389 -0.99 8.87 -4.10
C ASP A 389 -2.54 8.83 -4.05
N PHE A 390 -3.12 7.74 -3.58
CA PHE A 390 -4.58 7.62 -3.44
C PHE A 390 -4.97 6.61 -2.36
N MET A 391 -6.22 6.66 -1.92
CA MET A 391 -6.80 5.70 -1.00
C MET A 391 -7.51 4.61 -1.79
N VAL A 392 -7.08 3.36 -1.60
CA VAL A 392 -7.76 2.18 -2.10
C VAL A 392 -8.92 1.86 -1.16
N TYR A 393 -10.11 1.68 -1.71
CA TYR A 393 -11.25 1.08 -1.04
C TYR A 393 -11.68 -0.17 -1.81
N SER A 394 -12.25 -1.14 -1.12
CA SER A 394 -13.14 -2.09 -1.78
C SER A 394 -14.59 -1.69 -1.54
N LYS A 395 -15.48 -2.07 -2.47
CA LYS A 395 -16.91 -1.86 -2.28
C LYS A 395 -17.38 -2.55 -0.99
N PRO A 396 -18.06 -1.83 -0.07
CA PRO A 396 -18.59 -2.43 1.14
C PRO A 396 -19.55 -3.57 0.86
N LYS A 397 -19.26 -4.73 1.46
CA LYS A 397 -20.09 -5.92 1.37
C LYS A 397 -20.93 -6.07 2.62
N LEU A 398 -22.25 -6.10 2.45
CA LEU A 398 -23.18 -6.39 3.54
C LEU A 398 -23.09 -7.87 3.93
N ILE A 399 -22.91 -8.12 5.22
CA ILE A 399 -22.81 -9.45 5.81
C ILE A 399 -23.86 -9.58 6.91
N LYS A 400 -24.69 -10.62 6.82
CA LYS A 400 -25.59 -11.02 7.90
C LYS A 400 -24.78 -11.74 8.99
N LEU A 401 -24.97 -11.34 10.24
CA LEU A 401 -24.32 -11.98 11.37
C LEU A 401 -25.09 -13.25 11.76
N ASP A 402 -24.36 -14.33 12.04
CA ASP A 402 -24.94 -15.57 12.60
C ASP A 402 -25.52 -15.31 14.00
N LYS A 403 -24.81 -14.49 14.80
CA LYS A 403 -25.23 -14.01 16.11
C LYS A 403 -25.39 -12.49 16.08
N PRO A 404 -26.59 -11.95 16.24
CA PRO A 404 -26.78 -10.51 16.36
C PRO A 404 -25.97 -9.93 17.53
N ILE A 405 -25.40 -8.74 17.34
CA ILE A 405 -24.75 -8.00 18.43
C ILE A 405 -25.84 -7.22 19.16
N ILE A 406 -26.05 -7.54 20.44
CA ILE A 406 -27.06 -6.92 21.29
C ILE A 406 -26.37 -5.95 22.23
N LEU A 407 -26.80 -4.69 22.22
CA LEU A 407 -26.20 -3.60 22.98
C LEU A 407 -27.27 -2.92 23.81
N LYS A 408 -27.07 -2.88 25.14
CA LYS A 408 -27.81 -1.98 26.02
C LYS A 408 -27.19 -0.59 25.92
N ILE A 409 -28.00 0.38 25.56
CA ILE A 409 -27.61 1.79 25.44
C ILE A 409 -28.17 2.53 26.66
N ASP A 410 -27.52 3.62 27.05
CA ASP A 410 -27.98 4.43 28.17
C ASP A 410 -29.35 5.04 27.87
N THR A 411 -30.12 5.28 28.93
CA THR A 411 -31.48 5.81 28.82
C THR A 411 -31.45 7.17 28.12
N VAL A 412 -32.31 7.31 27.10
CA VAL A 412 -32.52 8.57 26.39
C VAL A 412 -33.85 9.15 26.82
N CYS A 413 -33.88 10.41 27.23
CA CYS A 413 -35.08 11.09 27.69
C CYS A 413 -35.32 12.39 26.92
N ARG A 414 -36.59 12.76 26.73
CA ARG A 414 -37.01 14.05 26.18
C ARG A 414 -38.14 14.65 27.01
N SER A 415 -38.15 15.96 27.19
CA SER A 415 -39.28 16.66 27.79
C SER A 415 -40.45 16.72 26.80
N ILE A 416 -41.66 16.51 27.31
CA ILE A 416 -42.88 16.77 26.54
C ILE A 416 -43.35 18.17 26.95
N PRO A 417 -43.51 19.11 25.99
CA PRO A 417 -44.13 20.39 26.28
C PRO A 417 -45.53 20.15 26.86
N ALA A 418 -45.88 20.83 27.95
CA ALA A 418 -47.25 20.83 28.43
C ALA A 418 -48.18 21.22 27.26
N GLU A 419 -49.21 20.44 27.00
CA GLU A 419 -50.27 20.81 26.05
C GLU A 419 -50.74 22.23 26.41
N GLN A 420 -50.65 23.15 25.45
CA GLN A 420 -51.18 24.52 25.57
C GLN A 420 -52.69 24.51 25.44
#